data_AF-M7U4W2-F1
#
_entry.id   AF-M7U4W2-F1
#
_cell.length_a   1.000
_cell.length_b   1.000
_cell.length_c   1.000
_cell.angle_alpha   90.00
_cell.angle_beta   90.00
_cell.angle_gamma   90.00
#
_symmetry.space_group_name_H-M   'P 1'
#
loop_
_entity.id
_entity.type
_entity.pdbx_description
1 polymer ?
#
loop_
_entity_poly.entity_id
_entity_poly.type
_entity_poly.pdbx_seq_one_letter_code
_entity_poly.pdbx_strand_id
1 'polypeptide(L)'
;MSDSRYQERLTVLEAALYAAGRPVDIEGLKLVVQTKSEKIIRKLVSELSIRYQTRKSALEVQMLPGNRAVMRLKEEFDSSVKKFTDRPLLSTGPLRTLSYVAYHQPVEQMKVVEDRGSHVYSHLRLMEEMGLITRKRMDNRGFMIETTRYFSEYFGFGYDPLKSKIQLRQMFNSLKIHKMDNGEEKSDSSELLSDVFSETPLGDPFDAF
;
A
#
# COMPACT_ATOMS: atom_id res chain seq x y z
N MET A 1 -40.41 -5.93 -3.58
CA MET A 1 -39.80 -4.58 -3.36
C MET A 1 -38.50 -4.63 -2.56
N SER A 2 -38.30 -5.52 -1.56
CA SER A 2 -37.03 -5.60 -0.82
C SER A 2 -35.85 -6.06 -1.67
N ASP A 3 -36.07 -6.99 -2.60
CA ASP A 3 -34.99 -7.56 -3.41
C ASP A 3 -34.40 -6.56 -4.40
N SER A 4 -35.22 -5.70 -5.01
CA SER A 4 -34.74 -4.68 -5.96
C SER A 4 -33.78 -3.69 -5.30
N ARG A 5 -34.13 -3.18 -4.11
CA ARG A 5 -33.28 -2.25 -3.36
C ARG A 5 -32.01 -2.93 -2.86
N TYR A 6 -32.10 -4.22 -2.51
CA TYR A 6 -30.96 -4.98 -2.07
C TYR A 6 -29.97 -5.24 -3.23
N GLN A 7 -30.47 -5.58 -4.42
CA GLN A 7 -29.64 -5.72 -5.62
C GLN A 7 -28.99 -4.39 -6.03
N GLU A 8 -29.72 -3.28 -5.99
CA GLU A 8 -29.18 -1.95 -6.27
C GLU A 8 -28.00 -1.61 -5.34
N ARG A 9 -28.17 -1.86 -4.03
CA ARG A 9 -27.11 -1.67 -3.03
C ARG A 9 -25.88 -2.54 -3.30
N LEU A 10 -26.10 -3.76 -3.77
CA LEU A 10 -25.04 -4.69 -4.15
C LEU A 10 -24.23 -4.14 -5.33
N THR A 11 -24.91 -3.70 -6.39
CA THR A 11 -24.28 -3.10 -7.58
C THR A 11 -23.52 -1.82 -7.23
N VAL A 12 -24.10 -0.96 -6.39
CA VAL A 12 -23.46 0.28 -5.92
C VAL A 12 -22.20 -0.02 -5.10
N LEU A 13 -22.26 -1.03 -4.21
CA LEU A 13 -21.10 -1.45 -3.42
C LEU A 13 -20.00 -2.04 -4.31
N GLU A 14 -20.36 -2.86 -5.30
CA GLU A 14 -19.42 -3.41 -6.29
C GLU A 14 -18.73 -2.28 -7.07
N ALA A 15 -19.50 -1.31 -7.57
CA ALA A 15 -18.95 -0.15 -8.27
C ALA A 15 -18.00 0.68 -7.40
N ALA A 16 -18.36 0.88 -6.12
CA ALA A 16 -17.52 1.61 -5.17
C ALA A 16 -16.18 0.92 -4.92
N LEU A 17 -16.19 -0.40 -4.69
CA LEU A 17 -14.98 -1.17 -4.46
C LEU A 17 -14.09 -1.25 -5.70
N TYR A 18 -14.69 -1.44 -6.87
CA TYR A 18 -13.97 -1.43 -8.14
C TYR A 18 -13.29 -0.09 -8.40
N ALA A 19 -14.05 1.01 -8.28
CA ALA A 19 -13.53 2.36 -8.52
C ALA A 19 -12.47 2.77 -7.51
N ALA A 20 -12.56 2.31 -6.25
CA ALA A 20 -11.58 2.62 -5.23
C ALA A 20 -10.20 2.02 -5.54
N GLY A 21 -10.15 0.79 -6.08
CA GLY A 21 -8.90 0.08 -6.35
C GLY A 21 -8.01 -0.13 -5.12
N ARG A 22 -8.55 0.09 -3.91
CA ARG A 22 -7.87 0.02 -2.62
C ARG A 22 -8.90 -0.37 -1.55
N PRO A 23 -8.47 -0.93 -0.42
CA PRO A 23 -9.41 -1.18 0.68
C PRO A 23 -10.15 0.08 1.14
N VAL A 24 -11.47 -0.05 1.30
CA VAL A 24 -12.39 1.01 1.69
C VAL A 24 -12.94 0.69 3.07
N ASP A 25 -13.03 1.70 3.93
CA ASP A 25 -13.65 1.55 5.25
C ASP A 25 -15.16 1.28 5.17
N ILE A 26 -15.68 0.59 6.18
CA ILE A 26 -17.12 0.33 6.28
C ILE A 26 -17.91 1.64 6.36
N GLU A 27 -17.36 2.70 6.96
CA GLU A 27 -18.04 3.99 7.07
C GLU A 27 -18.24 4.67 5.70
N GLY A 28 -17.23 4.66 4.83
CA GLY A 28 -17.35 5.12 3.46
C GLY A 28 -18.33 4.27 2.65
N LEU A 29 -18.32 2.95 2.82
CA LEU A 29 -19.28 2.06 2.16
C LEU A 29 -20.73 2.30 2.64
N LYS A 30 -20.93 2.58 3.93
CA LYS A 30 -22.25 2.95 4.49
C LYS A 30 -22.82 4.20 3.82
N LEU A 31 -21.99 5.22 3.58
CA LEU A 31 -22.37 6.45 2.89
C LEU A 31 -22.82 6.16 1.45
N VAL A 32 -22.01 5.41 0.71
CA VAL A 32 -22.28 5.11 -0.71
C VAL A 32 -23.52 4.22 -0.89
N VAL A 33 -23.70 3.22 -0.02
CA VAL A 33 -24.84 2.29 -0.05
C VAL A 33 -26.10 2.89 0.61
N GLN A 34 -25.99 4.08 1.20
CA GLN A 34 -27.07 4.79 1.91
C GLN A 34 -27.71 3.89 3.00
N THR A 35 -26.87 3.39 3.89
CA THR A 35 -27.27 2.55 5.03
C THR A 35 -26.50 2.96 6.28
N LYS A 36 -27.16 2.91 7.44
CA LYS A 36 -26.49 3.08 8.75
C LYS A 36 -26.00 1.76 9.33
N SER A 37 -26.42 0.63 8.77
CA SER A 37 -26.14 -0.69 9.33
C SER A 37 -24.88 -1.31 8.77
N GLU A 38 -23.88 -1.50 9.63
CA GLU A 38 -22.67 -2.26 9.33
C GLU A 38 -22.98 -3.72 8.94
N LYS A 39 -23.97 -4.33 9.62
CA LYS A 39 -24.41 -5.70 9.33
C LYS A 39 -24.88 -5.87 7.88
N ILE A 40 -25.51 -4.83 7.32
CA ILE A 40 -25.93 -4.83 5.91
C ILE A 40 -24.70 -4.80 4.99
N ILE A 41 -23.72 -3.92 5.25
CA ILE A 41 -22.48 -3.85 4.46
C ILE A 41 -21.75 -5.19 4.45
N ARG A 42 -21.57 -5.81 5.62
CA ARG A 42 -20.92 -7.12 5.73
C ARG A 42 -21.64 -8.22 4.95
N LYS A 43 -22.97 -8.21 4.95
CA LYS A 43 -23.78 -9.14 4.15
C LYS A 43 -23.58 -8.92 2.65
N LEU A 44 -23.63 -7.67 2.19
CA LEU A 44 -23.43 -7.32 0.78
C LEU A 44 -22.02 -7.72 0.31
N VAL A 45 -20.99 -7.48 1.12
CA VAL A 45 -19.61 -7.89 0.80
C VAL A 45 -19.48 -9.42 0.75
N SER A 46 -20.05 -10.13 1.73
CA SER A 46 -20.05 -11.59 1.75
C SER A 46 -20.74 -12.17 0.50
N GLU A 47 -21.88 -11.58 0.11
CA GLU A 47 -22.60 -12.00 -1.08
C GLU A 47 -21.84 -11.71 -2.37
N LEU A 48 -21.19 -10.55 -2.51
CA LEU A 48 -20.28 -10.30 -3.64
C LEU A 48 -19.15 -11.33 -3.68
N SER A 49 -18.53 -11.62 -2.53
CA SER A 49 -17.48 -12.62 -2.44
C SER A 49 -17.95 -13.97 -3.01
N ILE A 50 -19.13 -14.45 -2.59
CA ILE A 50 -19.73 -15.68 -3.07
C ILE A 50 -20.05 -15.63 -4.57
N ARG A 51 -20.58 -14.51 -5.08
CA ARG A 51 -20.89 -14.35 -6.52
C ARG A 51 -19.63 -14.45 -7.38
N TYR A 52 -18.56 -13.78 -6.95
CA TYR A 52 -17.27 -13.78 -7.65
C TYR A 52 -16.60 -15.15 -7.61
N GLN A 53 -16.69 -15.86 -6.49
CA GLN A 53 -16.21 -17.23 -6.36
C GLN A 53 -17.00 -18.21 -7.23
N THR A 54 -18.34 -18.17 -7.17
CA THR A 54 -19.23 -19.08 -7.92
C THR A 54 -19.01 -19.00 -9.42
N ARG A 55 -18.80 -17.79 -9.96
CA ARG A 55 -18.56 -17.59 -11.40
C ARG A 55 -17.10 -17.82 -11.82
N LYS A 56 -16.24 -18.29 -10.91
CA LYS A 56 -14.79 -18.47 -11.14
C LYS A 56 -14.12 -17.21 -11.71
N SER A 57 -14.47 -16.04 -11.15
CA SER A 57 -13.91 -14.76 -11.57
C SER A 57 -12.42 -14.65 -11.22
N ALA A 58 -11.68 -13.86 -12.00
CA ALA A 58 -10.30 -13.48 -11.69
C ALA A 58 -10.21 -12.48 -10.53
N LEU A 59 -11.31 -11.79 -10.22
CA LEU A 59 -11.40 -10.86 -9.11
C LEU A 59 -11.98 -11.56 -7.87
N GLU A 60 -11.61 -11.06 -6.71
CA GLU A 60 -12.16 -11.43 -5.42
C GLU A 60 -12.58 -10.20 -4.62
N VAL A 61 -13.58 -10.40 -3.76
CA VAL A 61 -14.05 -9.38 -2.81
C VAL A 61 -13.94 -9.97 -1.41
N GLN A 62 -13.31 -9.24 -0.49
CA GLN A 62 -13.13 -9.71 0.88
C GLN A 62 -13.20 -8.60 1.92
N MET A 63 -13.52 -9.00 3.15
CA MET A 63 -13.38 -8.17 4.34
C MET A 63 -11.96 -8.32 4.89
N LEU A 64 -11.32 -7.20 5.22
CA LEU A 64 -10.01 -7.10 5.84
C LEU A 64 -10.14 -6.75 7.33
N PRO A 65 -9.07 -6.97 8.12
CA PRO A 65 -8.97 -6.42 9.47
C PRO A 65 -9.23 -4.91 9.52
N GLY A 66 -9.76 -4.45 10.65
CA GLY A 66 -10.07 -3.02 10.85
C GLY A 66 -11.32 -2.54 10.10
N ASN A 67 -12.27 -3.43 9.80
CA ASN A 67 -13.57 -3.09 9.20
C ASN A 67 -13.45 -2.41 7.83
N ARG A 68 -12.67 -3.04 6.94
CA ARG A 68 -12.46 -2.57 5.56
C ARG A 68 -12.84 -3.65 4.58
N ALA A 69 -13.33 -3.28 3.40
CA ALA A 69 -13.56 -4.22 2.31
C ALA A 69 -12.71 -3.84 1.10
N VAL A 70 -12.32 -4.83 0.32
CA VAL A 70 -11.53 -4.64 -0.90
C VAL A 70 -12.04 -5.53 -2.01
N MET A 71 -11.95 -5.02 -3.23
CA MET A 71 -12.03 -5.81 -4.45
C MET A 71 -10.65 -5.80 -5.10
N ARG A 72 -10.10 -6.98 -5.39
CA ARG A 72 -8.75 -7.12 -5.97
C ARG A 72 -8.69 -8.28 -6.95
N LEU A 73 -7.61 -8.33 -7.72
CA LEU A 73 -7.25 -9.52 -8.49
C LEU A 73 -6.83 -10.64 -7.53
N LYS A 74 -7.20 -11.88 -7.84
CA LYS A 74 -6.66 -13.05 -7.14
C LYS A 74 -5.18 -13.21 -7.46
N GLU A 75 -4.41 -13.57 -6.44
CA GLU A 75 -2.96 -13.73 -6.50
C GLU A 75 -2.51 -14.74 -7.59
N GLU A 76 -3.34 -15.74 -7.90
CA GLU A 76 -3.07 -16.73 -8.97
C GLU A 76 -2.91 -16.11 -10.36
N PHE A 77 -3.47 -14.90 -10.60
CA PHE A 77 -3.37 -14.20 -11.88
C PHE A 77 -2.26 -13.14 -11.95
N ASP A 78 -1.59 -12.82 -10.84
CA ASP A 78 -0.60 -11.73 -10.77
C ASP A 78 0.52 -11.89 -11.82
N SER A 79 1.01 -13.12 -12.00
CA SER A 79 2.04 -13.44 -12.99
C SER A 79 1.57 -13.19 -14.43
N SER A 80 0.30 -13.45 -14.71
CA SER A 80 -0.30 -13.37 -16.05
C SER A 80 -0.59 -11.93 -16.47
N VAL A 81 -0.91 -11.05 -15.51
CA VAL A 81 -1.26 -9.65 -15.78
C VAL A 81 -0.17 -8.66 -15.42
N LYS A 82 1.00 -9.13 -14.98
CA LYS A 82 2.11 -8.28 -14.51
C LYS A 82 2.44 -7.09 -15.43
N LYS A 83 2.42 -7.32 -16.75
CA LYS A 83 2.65 -6.29 -17.78
C LYS A 83 1.64 -5.13 -17.77
N PHE A 84 0.50 -5.31 -17.10
CA PHE A 84 -0.59 -4.33 -16.98
C PHE A 84 -0.66 -3.70 -15.59
N THR A 85 0.02 -4.26 -14.59
CA THR A 85 0.01 -3.77 -13.19
C THR A 85 1.22 -2.91 -12.83
N ASP A 86 2.12 -2.64 -13.78
CA ASP A 86 3.37 -1.86 -13.60
C ASP A 86 3.17 -0.36 -13.26
N ARG A 87 1.94 0.09 -13.00
CA ARG A 87 1.66 1.43 -12.48
C ARG A 87 1.28 1.35 -11.00
N PRO A 88 2.23 1.53 -10.07
CA PRO A 88 1.86 1.76 -8.68
C PRO A 88 0.89 2.94 -8.60
N LEU A 89 -0.15 2.82 -7.78
CA LEU A 89 -1.12 3.89 -7.48
C LEU A 89 -0.42 5.16 -6.93
N LEU A 90 0.79 5.01 -6.39
CA LEU A 90 1.71 6.11 -6.09
C LEU A 90 2.68 6.30 -7.27
N SER A 91 2.87 7.56 -7.70
CA SER A 91 3.95 7.89 -8.60
C SER A 91 5.33 7.64 -7.95
N THR A 92 6.38 7.62 -8.75
CA THR A 92 7.75 7.28 -8.30
C THR A 92 8.27 8.17 -7.16
N GLY A 93 7.88 9.45 -7.13
CA GLY A 93 8.27 10.40 -6.08
C GLY A 93 7.75 10.02 -4.69
N PRO A 94 6.43 9.99 -4.47
CA PRO A 94 5.82 9.49 -3.24
C PRO A 94 6.31 8.09 -2.89
N LEU A 95 6.40 7.18 -3.85
CA LEU A 95 6.81 5.81 -3.58
C LEU A 95 8.25 5.73 -3.01
N ARG A 96 9.17 6.57 -3.49
CA ARG A 96 10.53 6.71 -2.91
C ARG A 96 10.50 7.28 -1.49
N THR A 97 9.69 8.31 -1.23
CA THR A 97 9.54 8.88 0.13
C THR A 97 8.95 7.85 1.10
N LEU A 98 7.93 7.08 0.67
CA LEU A 98 7.33 6.03 1.47
C LEU A 98 8.34 4.93 1.82
N SER A 99 9.25 4.61 0.90
CA SER A 99 10.31 3.63 1.12
C SER A 99 11.33 4.08 2.15
N TYR A 100 11.71 5.36 2.06
CA TYR A 100 12.59 5.96 3.04
C TYR A 100 11.94 5.89 4.44
N VAL A 101 10.67 6.26 4.55
CA VAL A 101 9.92 6.15 5.83
C VAL A 101 9.85 4.70 6.31
N ALA A 102 9.47 3.75 5.45
CA ALA A 102 9.39 2.34 5.81
C ALA A 102 10.73 1.76 6.28
N TYR A 103 11.84 2.29 5.75
CA TYR A 103 13.18 1.85 6.11
C TYR A 103 13.68 2.46 7.43
N HIS A 104 13.42 3.74 7.64
CA HIS A 104 13.93 4.48 8.79
C HIS A 104 12.94 4.61 9.95
N GLN A 105 11.73 4.03 9.83
CA GLN A 105 10.73 4.13 10.88
C GLN A 105 11.21 3.54 12.21
N PRO A 106 10.82 4.16 13.35
CA PRO A 106 10.19 5.48 13.43
C PRO A 106 11.16 6.61 13.03
N VAL A 107 10.73 7.52 12.15
CA VAL A 107 11.59 8.60 11.63
C VAL A 107 10.97 9.97 11.85
N GLU A 108 11.79 10.97 12.20
CA GLU A 108 11.33 12.35 12.33
C GLU A 108 11.00 12.96 10.96
N GLN A 109 9.89 13.69 10.87
CA GLN A 109 9.48 14.37 9.64
C GLN A 109 10.58 15.31 9.11
N MET A 110 11.29 16.01 10.00
CA MET A 110 12.39 16.89 9.60
C MET A 110 13.52 16.12 8.91
N LYS A 111 13.86 14.93 9.42
CA LYS A 111 14.88 14.06 8.81
C LYS A 111 14.44 13.55 7.43
N VAL A 112 13.16 13.20 7.26
CA VAL A 112 12.62 12.84 5.94
C VAL A 112 12.72 14.02 4.96
N VAL A 113 12.41 15.24 5.40
CA VAL A 113 12.47 16.44 4.55
C VAL A 113 13.91 16.80 4.20
N GLU A 114 14.85 16.67 5.13
CA GLU A 114 16.28 16.88 4.92
C GLU A 114 16.83 15.95 3.82
N ASP A 115 16.53 14.65 3.92
CA ASP A 115 17.11 13.64 3.01
C ASP A 115 16.37 13.56 1.65
N ARG A 116 15.11 13.99 1.57
CA ARG A 116 14.25 13.80 0.39
C ARG A 116 13.75 15.11 -0.26
N GLY A 117 14.01 16.26 0.35
CA GLY A 117 13.67 17.59 -0.16
C GLY A 117 12.25 18.08 0.19
N SER A 118 11.95 19.32 -0.21
CA SER A 118 10.72 20.03 0.20
C SER A 118 9.41 19.43 -0.34
N HIS A 119 9.45 18.66 -1.43
CA HIS A 119 8.26 17.99 -1.98
C HIS A 119 7.69 16.88 -1.08
N VAL A 120 8.42 16.49 -0.03
CA VAL A 120 8.00 15.48 0.94
C VAL A 120 6.71 15.84 1.66
N TYR A 121 6.42 17.12 1.93
CA TYR A 121 5.21 17.50 2.67
C TYR A 121 3.92 17.04 1.98
N SER A 122 3.83 17.18 0.64
CA SER A 122 2.68 16.71 -0.12
C SER A 122 2.64 15.18 -0.19
N HIS A 123 3.80 14.54 -0.30
CA HIS A 123 3.91 13.08 -0.29
C HIS A 123 3.43 12.47 1.03
N LEU A 124 3.87 13.02 2.17
CA LEU A 124 3.46 12.55 3.49
C LEU A 124 1.96 12.76 3.73
N ARG A 125 1.42 13.89 3.29
CA ARG A 125 -0.02 14.14 3.37
C ARG A 125 -0.81 13.11 2.56
N LEU A 126 -0.41 12.86 1.32
CA LEU A 126 -1.05 11.84 0.47
C LEU A 126 -0.99 10.45 1.11
N MET A 127 0.17 10.04 1.65
CA MET A 127 0.33 8.73 2.28
C MET A 127 -0.50 8.58 3.55
N GLU A 128 -0.64 9.65 4.33
CA GLU A 128 -1.48 9.67 5.52
C GLU A 128 -2.96 9.60 5.14
N GLU A 129 -3.40 10.35 4.12
CA GLU A 129 -4.77 10.28 3.56
C GLU A 129 -5.08 8.88 2.99
N MET A 130 -4.08 8.21 2.44
CA MET A 130 -4.18 6.81 2.01
C MET A 130 -4.10 5.82 3.18
N GLY A 131 -3.80 6.27 4.40
CA GLY A 131 -3.62 5.42 5.58
C GLY A 131 -2.36 4.55 5.56
N LEU A 132 -1.40 4.83 4.67
CA LEU A 132 -0.14 4.07 4.55
C LEU A 132 0.86 4.44 5.65
N ILE A 133 0.80 5.66 6.17
CA ILE A 133 1.64 6.14 7.28
C ILE A 133 0.77 6.77 8.38
N THR A 134 1.34 6.88 9.57
CA THR A 134 0.82 7.71 10.66
C THR A 134 1.83 8.78 11.03
N ARG A 135 1.36 9.98 11.37
CA ARG A 135 2.18 11.07 11.92
C ARG A 135 1.76 11.34 13.36
N LYS A 136 2.65 11.03 14.31
CA LYS A 136 2.43 11.29 15.75
C LYS A 136 3.18 12.56 16.14
N ARG A 137 2.50 13.47 16.85
CA ARG A 137 3.13 14.71 17.33
C ARG A 137 4.13 14.40 18.44
N MET A 138 5.30 15.03 18.38
CA MET A 138 6.34 14.96 19.40
C MET A 138 6.25 16.17 20.35
N ASP A 139 6.87 16.07 21.52
CA ASP A 139 6.89 17.13 22.54
C ASP A 139 7.50 18.44 22.02
N ASN A 140 8.45 18.35 21.09
CA ASN A 140 9.17 19.49 20.49
C ASN A 140 8.43 20.16 19.31
N ARG A 141 7.11 19.99 19.18
CA ARG A 141 6.27 20.43 18.03
C ARG A 141 6.59 19.73 16.69
N GLY A 142 7.49 18.74 16.68
CA GLY A 142 7.77 17.90 15.52
C GLY A 142 6.75 16.77 15.30
N PHE A 143 6.99 15.96 14.28
CA PHE A 143 6.21 14.76 13.98
C PHE A 143 7.13 13.55 13.80
N MET A 144 6.74 12.42 14.38
CA MET A 144 7.34 11.11 14.17
C MET A 144 6.46 10.31 13.21
N ILE A 145 7.09 9.64 12.25
CA ILE A 145 6.41 8.98 11.14
C ILE A 145 6.72 7.49 11.16
N GLU A 146 5.66 6.70 11.03
CA GLU A 146 5.71 5.23 10.96
C GLU A 146 4.76 4.75 9.86
N THR A 147 5.07 3.61 9.24
CA THR A 147 4.14 2.88 8.37
C THR A 147 3.05 2.22 9.20
N THR A 148 1.87 2.04 8.61
CA THR A 148 0.75 1.43 9.30
C THR A 148 0.65 -0.06 9.01
N ARG A 149 -0.20 -0.75 9.77
CA ARG A 149 -0.66 -2.10 9.46
C ARG A 149 -1.18 -2.22 8.00
N TYR A 150 -1.89 -1.18 7.55
CA TYR A 150 -2.49 -1.13 6.23
C TYR A 150 -1.45 -1.08 5.11
N PHE A 151 -0.30 -0.46 5.34
CA PHE A 151 0.77 -0.44 4.35
C PHE A 151 1.22 -1.85 3.97
N SER A 152 1.43 -2.74 4.95
CA SER A 152 1.77 -4.14 4.68
C SER A 152 0.65 -4.85 3.92
N GLU A 153 -0.61 -4.65 4.31
CA GLU A 153 -1.79 -5.21 3.59
C GLU A 153 -1.91 -4.69 2.16
N TYR A 154 -1.61 -3.41 1.95
CA TYR A 154 -1.74 -2.71 0.68
C TYR A 154 -0.73 -3.20 -0.34
N PHE A 155 0.50 -3.49 0.08
CA PHE A 155 1.55 -4.01 -0.80
C PHE A 155 1.70 -5.53 -0.76
N GLY A 156 0.89 -6.24 0.04
CA GLY A 156 0.99 -7.69 0.22
C GLY A 156 2.27 -8.13 0.94
N PHE A 157 2.87 -7.24 1.75
CA PHE A 157 4.06 -7.58 2.53
C PHE A 157 3.70 -8.25 3.85
N GLY A 158 4.59 -9.10 4.35
CA GLY A 158 4.50 -9.61 5.71
C GLY A 158 4.64 -8.47 6.73
N TYR A 159 4.02 -8.61 7.91
CA TYR A 159 4.06 -7.61 8.99
C TYR A 159 5.44 -7.32 9.58
N ASP A 160 6.42 -8.16 9.27
CA ASP A 160 7.79 -7.95 9.67
C ASP A 160 8.37 -6.73 8.92
N PRO A 161 8.73 -5.64 9.62
CA PRO A 161 9.26 -4.43 8.99
C PRO A 161 10.50 -4.69 8.15
N LEU A 162 11.34 -5.65 8.55
CA LEU A 162 12.55 -6.02 7.82
C LEU A 162 12.24 -6.80 6.54
N LYS A 163 11.18 -7.62 6.54
CA LYS A 163 10.73 -8.32 5.31
C LYS A 163 10.01 -7.37 4.37
N SER A 164 9.17 -6.50 4.90
CA SER A 164 8.55 -5.41 4.13
C SER A 164 9.61 -4.56 3.41
N LYS A 165 10.73 -4.25 4.09
CA LYS A 165 11.89 -3.54 3.49
C LYS A 165 12.46 -4.25 2.26
N ILE A 166 12.70 -5.57 2.34
CA ILE A 166 13.28 -6.35 1.24
C ILE A 166 12.30 -6.44 0.06
N GLN A 167 11.02 -6.66 0.36
CA GLN A 167 9.98 -6.79 -0.66
C GLN A 167 9.70 -5.47 -1.39
N LEU A 168 9.73 -4.33 -0.68
CA LEU A 168 9.72 -3.01 -1.33
C LEU A 168 10.88 -2.83 -2.29
N ARG A 169 12.11 -3.10 -1.84
CA ARG A 169 13.30 -2.97 -2.69
C ARG A 169 13.20 -3.83 -3.96
N GLN A 170 12.72 -5.06 -3.84
CA GLN A 170 12.48 -5.97 -4.97
C GLN A 170 11.39 -5.42 -5.91
N MET A 171 10.31 -4.87 -5.36
CA MET A 171 9.26 -4.21 -6.12
C MET A 171 9.83 -3.02 -6.93
N PHE A 172 10.66 -2.15 -6.34
CA PHE A 172 11.31 -1.03 -7.05
C PHE A 172 12.21 -1.46 -8.20
N ASN A 173 13.04 -2.49 -7.98
CA ASN A 173 13.94 -3.00 -9.00
C ASN A 173 13.17 -3.61 -10.18
N SER A 174 12.01 -4.23 -9.89
CA SER A 174 11.16 -4.85 -10.91
C SER A 174 10.44 -3.82 -11.80
N LEU A 175 10.18 -2.61 -11.29
CA LEU A 175 9.52 -1.52 -12.01
C LEU A 175 10.43 -0.78 -13.02
N LYS A 176 11.68 -1.25 -13.24
CA LYS A 176 12.67 -0.66 -14.18
C LYS A 176 12.62 0.88 -14.17
N ILE A 177 12.89 1.49 -13.02
CA ILE A 177 13.00 2.96 -12.89
C ILE A 177 14.30 3.44 -13.57
N HIS A 178 14.33 3.40 -14.90
CA HIS A 178 15.24 4.11 -15.79
C HIS A 178 14.33 4.93 -16.72
N LYS A 179 14.37 6.27 -16.73
CA LYS A 179 15.54 7.06 -17.08
C LYS A 179 15.56 8.46 -16.44
N MET A 180 16.80 8.92 -16.26
CA MET A 180 17.27 10.30 -16.18
C MET A 180 17.28 10.93 -17.59
N ASP A 181 16.88 12.20 -17.72
CA ASP A 181 17.52 13.34 -18.44
C ASP A 181 16.48 14.50 -18.46
N ASN A 182 16.76 15.77 -18.16
CA ASN A 182 17.96 16.58 -18.34
C ASN A 182 18.36 17.36 -17.08
N GLY A 183 19.67 17.51 -16.90
CA GLY A 183 20.30 18.48 -16.01
C GLY A 183 21.57 17.91 -15.40
N GLU A 184 22.68 18.06 -16.11
CA GLU A 184 24.02 17.59 -15.74
C GLU A 184 24.39 17.89 -14.28
N GLU A 185 24.79 16.87 -13.53
CA GLU A 185 26.06 16.83 -12.81
C GLU A 185 26.37 15.40 -12.37
N LYS A 186 27.58 14.95 -12.70
CA LYS A 186 28.13 13.64 -12.32
C LYS A 186 28.16 13.53 -10.79
N SER A 187 27.59 12.47 -10.23
CA SER A 187 28.08 11.94 -8.95
C SER A 187 27.74 10.46 -8.82
N ASP A 188 28.79 9.73 -8.50
CA ASP A 188 28.91 8.28 -8.41
C ASP A 188 27.95 7.71 -7.37
N SER A 189 26.81 7.18 -7.82
CA SER A 189 25.83 6.51 -6.96
C SER A 189 26.06 4.99 -6.89
N SER A 190 27.04 4.48 -7.64
CA SER A 190 27.54 3.10 -7.50
C SER A 190 28.58 2.97 -6.39
N GLU A 191 29.44 3.97 -6.19
CA GLU A 191 30.47 3.94 -5.14
C GLU A 191 29.92 4.20 -3.72
N LEU A 192 28.86 4.99 -3.56
CA LEU A 192 28.26 5.23 -2.22
C LEU A 192 27.60 3.98 -1.59
N LEU A 193 27.43 2.89 -2.36
CA LEU A 193 26.82 1.65 -1.89
C LEU A 193 27.85 0.55 -1.55
N SER A 194 29.13 0.68 -1.91
CA SER A 194 30.16 -0.28 -1.46
C SER A 194 30.60 -0.01 -0.02
N ASP A 195 30.68 1.27 0.36
CA ASP A 195 31.38 1.68 1.57
C ASP A 195 30.53 1.55 2.85
N VAL A 196 29.21 1.43 2.72
CA VAL A 196 28.30 1.28 3.88
C VAL A 196 28.19 -0.19 4.34
N PHE A 197 28.70 -1.15 3.57
CA PHE A 197 28.53 -2.58 3.82
C PHE A 197 29.83 -3.36 4.03
N SER A 198 30.95 -2.69 4.30
CA SER A 198 32.25 -3.36 4.47
C SER A 198 32.56 -3.84 5.90
N GLU A 199 31.61 -3.92 6.83
CA GLU A 199 31.89 -4.59 8.11
C GLU A 199 30.74 -5.48 8.63
N THR A 200 31.15 -6.70 8.99
CA THR A 200 30.46 -7.83 9.62
C THR A 200 29.58 -8.74 8.71
N PRO A 201 30.04 -9.99 8.44
CA PRO A 201 29.20 -10.99 7.81
C PRO A 201 28.13 -11.45 8.81
N LEU A 202 26.86 -11.17 8.53
CA LEU A 202 25.77 -11.97 9.08
C LEU A 202 25.87 -13.37 8.45
N GLY A 203 26.25 -14.34 9.27
CA GLY A 203 26.27 -15.76 8.89
C GLY A 203 24.92 -16.21 8.34
N ASP A 204 24.98 -17.12 7.38
CA ASP A 204 23.84 -17.67 6.69
C ASP A 204 22.86 -18.33 7.70
N PRO A 205 21.57 -17.95 7.75
CA PRO A 205 20.62 -18.55 8.69
C PRO A 205 20.27 -20.01 8.36
N PHE A 206 20.84 -20.56 7.28
CA PHE A 206 20.60 -21.93 6.82
C PHE A 206 21.67 -22.95 7.26
N ASP A 207 22.63 -22.57 8.10
CA ASP A 207 23.66 -23.49 8.64
C ASP A 207 23.29 -24.18 9.97
N ALA A 208 22.02 -24.21 10.35
CA ALA A 208 21.56 -25.01 11.50
C ALA A 208 20.43 -25.96 11.11
N PHE A 209 20.83 -27.21 10.83
CA PHE A 209 20.02 -28.40 11.10
C PHE A 209 19.74 -28.52 12.61
#